data_AF-A0A9E5W4F5-F1
#
_entry.id   AF-A0A9E5W4F5-F1
#
_cell.length_a   1.000
_cell.length_b   1.000
_cell.length_c   1.000
_cell.angle_alpha   90.00
_cell.angle_beta   90.00
_cell.angle_gamma   90.00
#
_symmetry.space_group_name_H-M   'P 1'
#
loop_
_entity.id
_entity.type
_entity.pdbx_description
1 polymer ?
#
loop_
_entity_poly.entity_id
_entity_poly.type
_entity_poly.pdbx_seq_one_letter_code
_entity_poly.pdbx_strand_id
1 'polypeptide(L)' 'MTAPDLHELIKARETETMLVAAELTLRASMLRKESRPAIFYREDYAQRDDANWLKWILIRKTGDGISYSTIPIIS' A
#
# COMPACT_ATOMS: atom_id res chain seq x y z
N MET A 1 -18.09 11.59 15.12
CA MET A 1 -18.82 11.61 13.84
C MET A 1 -20.17 11.00 14.09
N THR A 2 -21.25 11.77 14.01
CA THR A 2 -22.63 11.27 14.12
C THR A 2 -23.22 11.22 12.73
N ALA A 3 -23.63 10.02 12.28
CA ALA A 3 -24.35 9.82 11.03
C ALA A 3 -25.86 9.70 11.36
N PRO A 4 -26.71 10.67 10.99
CA PRO A 4 -28.14 10.63 11.26
C PRO A 4 -28.90 9.65 10.34
N ASP A 5 -28.29 9.23 9.24
CA ASP A 5 -28.85 8.33 8.21
C ASP A 5 -27.84 7.22 7.85
N LEU A 6 -28.36 6.05 7.43
CA LEU A 6 -27.58 4.88 7.03
C LEU A 6 -26.59 5.22 5.92
N HIS A 7 -26.94 6.09 4.97
CA HIS A 7 -26.05 6.52 3.89
C HIS A 7 -24.82 7.26 4.42
N GLU A 8 -25.00 8.14 5.41
CA GLU A 8 -23.88 8.86 6.01
C GLU A 8 -22.98 7.94 6.84
N LEU A 9 -23.56 6.91 7.47
CA LEU A 9 -22.79 5.91 8.20
C LEU A 9 -21.91 5.09 7.25
N ILE A 10 -22.46 4.69 6.09
CA ILE A 10 -21.72 3.99 5.05
C ILE A 10 -20.58 4.87 4.53
N LYS A 11 -20.86 6.12 4.16
CA LYS A 11 -19.84 7.06 3.68
C LYS A 11 -18.71 7.27 4.68
N ALA A 12 -19.04 7.42 5.97
CA ALA A 12 -18.03 7.54 7.02
C ALA A 12 -17.11 6.32 7.04
N ARG A 13 -17.67 5.11 6.94
CA ARG A 13 -16.91 3.86 6.95
C ARG A 13 -16.08 3.65 5.68
N GLU A 14 -16.61 4.02 4.53
CA GLU A 14 -15.88 4.00 3.26
C GLU A 14 -14.68 4.95 3.30
N THR A 15 -14.89 6.15 3.84
CA THR A 15 -13.81 7.16 4.00
C THR A 15 -12.69 6.64 4.90
N GLU A 16 -13.03 6.02 6.05
CA GLU A 16 -12.04 5.36 6.91
C GLU A 16 -11.27 4.26 6.16
N THR A 17 -11.96 3.46 5.35
CA THR A 17 -11.36 2.37 4.60
C THR A 17 -10.41 2.89 3.52
N MET A 18 -10.79 3.95 2.81
CA MET A 18 -9.94 4.62 1.83
C MET A 18 -8.67 5.20 2.48
N LEU A 19 -8.80 5.79 3.67
CA LEU A 19 -7.65 6.34 4.40
C LEU A 19 -6.64 5.24 4.75
N VAL A 20 -7.11 4.10 5.26
CA VAL A 20 -6.25 2.95 5.57
C VAL A 20 -5.60 2.39 4.30
N ALA A 21 -6.35 2.27 3.20
CA ALA A 21 -5.81 1.80 1.93
C ALA A 21 -4.73 2.74 1.37
N ALA A 22 -4.94 4.05 1.46
CA ALA A 22 -3.98 5.06 1.05
C ALA A 22 -2.69 4.98 1.89
N GLU A 23 -2.81 4.86 3.21
CA GLU A 23 -1.66 4.72 4.12
C GLU A 23 -0.84 3.46 3.81
N LEU A 24 -1.51 2.31 3.62
CA LEU A 24 -0.84 1.05 3.29
C LEU A 24 -0.12 1.14 1.94
N THR A 25 -0.76 1.76 0.95
CA THR A 25 -0.17 1.96 -0.38
C THR A 25 1.08 2.81 -0.30
N LEU A 26 1.02 3.96 0.38
CA LEU A 26 2.15 4.87 0.55
C LEU A 26 3.32 4.19 1.28
N ARG A 27 3.04 3.45 2.36
CA ARG A 27 4.08 2.69 3.08
C ARG A 27 4.73 1.63 2.20
N ALA A 28 3.96 0.88 1.42
CA ALA A 28 4.50 -0.09 0.46
C ALA A 28 5.34 0.59 -0.64
N SER A 29 4.90 1.74 -1.14
CA SER A 29 5.65 2.56 -2.11
C SER A 29 6.97 3.09 -1.54
N MET A 30 7.00 3.52 -0.28
CA MET A 30 8.23 3.96 0.39
C MET A 30 9.22 2.81 0.60
N LEU A 31 8.72 1.62 0.96
CA LEU A 31 9.53 0.42 1.10
C LEU A 31 10.22 0.07 -0.23
N ARG A 32 9.48 0.07 -1.35
CA ARG A 32 10.01 -0.26 -2.68
C ARG A 32 11.00 0.80 -3.17
N LYS A 33 12.29 0.46 -3.20
CA LYS A 33 13.39 1.30 -3.68
C LYS A 33 13.81 0.95 -5.11
N GLU A 34 12.84 0.95 -6.03
CA GLU A 34 13.06 0.79 -7.47
C GLU A 34 12.02 1.58 -8.25
N SER A 35 12.21 1.71 -9.56
CA SER A 35 11.17 2.10 -10.51
C SER A 35 10.88 0.95 -11.46
N ARG A 36 9.60 0.65 -11.66
CA ARG A 36 9.13 -0.38 -12.58
C ARG A 36 8.24 0.28 -13.64
N PRO A 37 8.76 0.50 -14.86
CA PRO A 37 8.04 1.20 -15.93
C PRO A 37 6.63 0.67 -16.12
N ALA A 38 5.69 1.56 -16.42
CA ALA A 38 4.24 1.34 -16.54
C ALA A 38 3.46 1.11 -15.22
N ILE A 39 4.11 0.80 -14.09
CA ILE A 39 3.40 0.44 -12.85
C ILE A 39 3.81 1.32 -11.65
N PHE A 40 5.09 1.67 -11.51
CA PHE A 40 5.59 2.42 -10.36
C PHE A 40 6.84 3.23 -10.74
N TYR A 41 6.91 4.50 -10.35
CA TYR A 41 8.03 5.38 -10.65
C TYR A 41 8.46 6.19 -9.43
N ARG A 42 9.77 6.30 -9.23
CA ARG A 42 10.45 7.07 -8.17
C ARG A 42 11.67 7.77 -8.76
N GLU A 43 11.73 9.09 -8.63
CA GLU A 43 12.87 9.89 -9.11
C GLU A 43 14.18 9.55 -8.39
N ASP A 44 14.11 9.26 -7.09
CA ASP A 44 15.25 8.90 -6.26
C ASP A 44 15.75 7.46 -6.49
N TYR A 45 14.95 6.61 -7.17
CA TYR A 45 15.31 5.25 -7.59
C TYR A 45 14.77 4.97 -9.00
N ALA A 46 15.26 5.71 -9.99
CA ALA A 46 14.71 5.70 -11.35
C ALA A 46 14.88 4.40 -12.14
N GLN A 47 15.74 3.48 -11.67
CA GLN A 47 16.06 2.23 -12.36
C GLN A 47 15.27 1.05 -11.78
N ARG A 48 15.02 0.05 -12.63
CA ARG A 48 14.47 -1.25 -12.23
C ARG A 48 15.53 -2.08 -11.54
N ASP A 49 15.18 -2.74 -10.44
CA ASP A 49 16.11 -3.54 -9.65
C ASP A 49 15.49 -4.90 -9.33
N ASP A 50 15.60 -5.82 -10.28
CA ASP A 50 15.05 -7.17 -10.12
C ASP A 50 15.83 -8.02 -9.11
N ALA A 51 17.11 -7.72 -8.86
CA ALA A 51 17.92 -8.45 -7.89
C ALA A 51 17.37 -8.26 -6.47
N ASN A 52 16.94 -7.05 -6.12
CA ASN A 52 16.40 -6.77 -4.79
C ASN A 52 14.87 -6.74 -4.75
N TRP A 53 14.18 -6.35 -5.82
CA TRP A 53 12.76 -6.00 -5.79
C TRP A 53 11.85 -6.83 -6.70
N LEU A 54 12.34 -7.91 -7.33
CA LEU A 54 11.49 -8.90 -8.01
C LEU A 54 10.75 -9.79 -7.00
N LYS A 55 9.91 -9.17 -6.18
CA LYS A 55 9.14 -9.77 -5.11
C LYS A 55 7.87 -8.97 -4.84
N TRP A 56 6.82 -9.67 -4.42
CA TRP A 56 5.62 -9.05 -3.91
C TRP A 56 5.88 -8.45 -2.54
N ILE A 57 5.37 -7.24 -2.29
CA ILE A 57 5.33 -6.64 -0.96
C ILE A 57 3.92 -6.90 -0.42
N LEU A 58 3.82 -7.72 0.62
CA LEU A 58 2.59 -7.92 1.36
C LEU A 58 2.58 -6.93 2.51
N ILE A 59 1.56 -6.08 2.58
CA ILE A 59 1.37 -5.14 3.68
C ILE A 59 0.01 -5.37 4.34
N ARG A 60 -0.03 -5.37 5.66
CA ARG A 60 -1.24 -5.66 6.43
C ARG A 60 -1.31 -4.79 7.67
N LYS A 61 -2.47 -4.20 7.90
CA LYS A 61 -2.83 -3.59 9.20
C LYS A 61 -3.18 -4.71 10.19
N THR A 62 -2.46 -4.76 11.30
CA THR A 62 -2.68 -5.67 12.44
C THR A 62 -3.18 -4.86 13.64
N GLY A 63 -3.56 -5.54 14.74
CA GLY A 63 -3.93 -4.85 15.98
C GLY A 63 -2.81 -3.97 16.54
N ASP A 64 -1.56 -4.39 16.34
CA ASP A 64 -0.36 -3.72 16.85
C ASP A 64 0.23 -2.67 15.88
N GLY A 65 -0.41 -2.42 14.73
CA GLY A 65 0.04 -1.42 13.75
C GLY A 65 0.05 -1.94 12.32
N ILE A 66 1.12 -1.67 11.57
CA ILE A 66 1.26 -2.07 10.17
C ILE A 66 2.49 -2.97 10.05
N SER A 67 2.25 -4.18 9.53
CA SER A 67 3.28 -5.19 9.26
C SER A 67 3.48 -5.35 7.76
N TYR A 68 4.68 -5.73 7.35
CA TYR A 68 4.97 -6.09 5.97
C TYR A 68 5.82 -7.36 5.88
N SER A 69 5.66 -8.09 4.79
CA SER A 69 6.49 -9.22 4.40
C SER A 69 6.70 -9.21 2.89
N THR A 70 7.64 -10.02 2.38
CA THR A 70 7.89 -10.10 0.94
C THR A 70 7.88 -11.53 0.47
N ILE A 71 7.25 -11.77 -0.69
CA ILE A 71 7.22 -13.09 -1.33
C ILE A 71 7.96 -13.00 -2.66
N PRO A 72 9.02 -13.79 -2.90
CA PRO A 72 9.71 -13.80 -4.18
C PRO A 72 8.77 -14.28 -5.29
N ILE A 73 8.92 -13.73 -6.49
CA ILE A 73 8.21 -14.23 -7.66
C ILE A 73 8.97 -15.47 -8.15
N ILE A 74 8.36 -16.63 -8.03
CA ILE A 74 8.89 -17.88 -8.61
C ILE A 74 8.36 -17.94 -10.05
N SER A 75 9.28 -18.00 -11.02
CA SER A 75 8.95 -18.28 -12.42
C SER A 75 8.93 -19.78 -12.70
#